data_AF-A0A937V2J4-F1
#
_entry.id   AF-A0A937V2J4-F1
#
_cell.length_a   1.000
_cell.length_b   1.000
_cell.length_c   1.000
_cell.angle_alpha   90.00
_cell.angle_beta   90.00
_cell.angle_gamma   90.00
#
_symmetry.space_group_name_H-M   'P 1'
#
loop_
_entity.id
_entity.type
_entity.pdbx_description
1 polymer ?
#
loop_
_entity_poly.entity_id
_entity_poly.type
_entity_poly.pdbx_seq_one_letter_code
_entity_poly.pdbx_strand_id
1 'polypeptide(L)'
;MKKVFAGAAFGENILSLFRLTNQTILVTEYHIEATDTLHGKLLAQVVYGYEVVPIAYPSHADAHLKLMPSDDIRLQVGDRLIVLATIQSLQKIEWGIPTPPRRWQLQALKPLNTGATYDAGNTLESISGCELSEARAFMNRLPENSDAPGLMDSPSMITRRLICSANSANYYLFS
;
A
#
# COMPACT_ATOMS: atom_id res chain seq x y z
N MET A 1 31.29 14.22 17.22
CA MET A 1 31.62 13.25 16.15
C MET A 1 30.56 13.39 15.05
N LYS A 2 31.00 13.72 13.81
CA LYS A 2 30.18 14.09 12.64
C LYS A 2 29.16 13.00 12.28
N LYS A 3 27.87 13.34 12.25
CA LYS A 3 26.82 12.61 11.52
C LYS A 3 26.25 13.53 10.45
N VAL A 4 27.07 13.80 9.45
CA VAL A 4 26.62 14.35 8.17
C VAL A 4 26.98 13.27 7.16
N PHE A 5 26.07 12.94 6.25
CA PHE A 5 26.30 12.05 5.09
C PHE A 5 26.10 10.53 5.24
N ALA A 6 25.20 10.04 6.09
CA ALA A 6 24.64 8.69 5.86
C ALA A 6 23.46 8.71 4.88
N GLY A 7 22.79 9.86 4.75
CA GLY A 7 21.59 10.00 3.93
C GLY A 7 21.87 10.12 2.42
N ALA A 8 22.89 10.87 2.01
CA ALA A 8 23.22 11.09 0.60
C ALA A 8 23.74 9.83 -0.12
N ALA A 9 23.99 8.72 0.60
CA ALA A 9 24.47 7.47 0.04
C ALA A 9 23.36 6.62 -0.59
N PHE A 10 22.08 6.98 -0.41
CA PHE A 10 20.94 6.24 -0.94
C PHE A 10 20.46 6.73 -2.31
N GLY A 11 21.14 7.70 -2.94
CA GLY A 11 20.74 8.22 -4.26
C GLY A 11 19.51 9.13 -4.25
N GLU A 12 18.64 8.97 -3.26
CA GLU A 12 17.41 9.74 -3.11
C GLU A 12 17.58 11.13 -2.48
N ASN A 13 16.63 12.00 -2.78
CA ASN A 13 16.62 13.36 -2.28
C ASN A 13 16.06 13.42 -0.85
N ILE A 14 16.96 13.50 0.14
CA ILE A 14 16.56 13.66 1.55
C ILE A 14 16.20 15.11 1.83
N LEU A 15 14.91 15.34 2.01
CA LEU A 15 14.35 16.66 2.30
C LEU A 15 14.61 17.08 3.75
N SER A 16 14.57 16.13 4.69
CA SER A 16 14.76 16.40 6.12
C SER A 16 15.13 15.15 6.90
N LEU A 17 15.69 15.35 8.10
CA LEU A 17 15.99 14.31 9.07
C LEU A 17 15.59 14.80 10.45
N PHE A 18 14.93 13.96 11.23
CA PHE A 18 14.65 14.22 12.63
C PHE A 18 14.83 12.96 13.48
N ARG A 19 14.91 13.15 14.79
CA ARG A 19 15.09 12.07 15.75
C ARG A 19 13.87 11.98 16.64
N LEU A 20 13.22 10.82 16.68
CA LEU A 20 12.06 10.55 17.52
C LEU A 20 12.38 9.41 18.48
N THR A 21 12.36 9.67 19.79
CA THR A 21 12.58 8.75 20.94
C THR A 21 13.95 8.05 21.00
N ASN A 22 14.55 7.70 19.87
CA ASN A 22 15.96 7.38 19.65
C ASN A 22 16.24 6.98 18.19
N GLN A 23 15.20 6.90 17.36
CA GLN A 23 15.26 6.49 15.97
C GLN A 23 15.42 7.71 15.06
N THR A 24 16.27 7.56 14.05
CA THR A 24 16.40 8.55 12.98
C THR A 24 15.30 8.30 11.95
N ILE A 25 14.44 9.30 11.78
CA ILE A 25 13.43 9.32 10.73
C ILE A 25 13.89 10.29 9.65
N LEU A 26 13.77 9.84 8.40
CA LEU A 26 14.13 10.54 7.19
C LEU A 26 12.84 10.93 6.46
N VAL A 27 12.80 12.15 5.94
CA VAL A 27 11.86 12.57 4.90
C VAL A 27 12.60 12.45 3.58
N THR A 28 12.20 11.49 2.76
CA THR A 28 12.87 11.17 1.49
C THR A 28 11.90 11.34 0.34
N GLU A 29 12.32 12.03 -0.70
CA GLU A 29 11.63 12.11 -1.99
C GLU A 29 12.23 11.08 -2.95
N TYR A 30 11.35 10.22 -3.47
CA TYR A 30 11.61 9.26 -4.55
C TYR A 30 11.06 9.79 -5.87
N HIS A 31 11.85 9.67 -6.93
CA HIS A 31 11.38 9.85 -8.32
C HIS A 31 11.27 8.48 -8.96
N ILE A 32 10.06 8.09 -9.34
CA ILE A 32 9.83 6.74 -9.83
C ILE A 32 10.38 6.61 -11.26
N GLU A 33 11.43 5.80 -11.41
CA GLU A 33 12.05 5.51 -12.71
C GLU A 33 11.70 4.10 -13.19
N ALA A 34 11.84 3.83 -14.50
CA ALA A 34 11.45 2.54 -15.08
C ALA A 34 12.19 1.34 -14.48
N THR A 35 13.43 1.55 -14.00
CA THR A 35 14.30 0.55 -13.38
C THR A 35 14.26 0.57 -11.85
N ASP A 36 13.45 1.44 -11.25
CA ASP A 36 13.33 1.59 -9.79
C ASP A 36 12.57 0.39 -9.18
N THR A 37 12.94 0.03 -7.95
CA THR A 37 12.30 -1.04 -7.19
C THR A 37 10.86 -0.74 -6.83
N LEU A 38 10.45 0.54 -6.86
CA LEU A 38 9.10 0.99 -6.54
C LEU A 38 8.15 1.01 -7.75
N HIS A 39 8.67 1.01 -8.98
CA HIS A 39 7.86 1.10 -10.19
C HIS A 39 6.83 -0.05 -10.30
N GLY A 40 5.58 0.31 -10.61
CA GLY A 40 4.49 -0.64 -10.85
C GLY A 40 3.85 -1.22 -9.59
N LYS A 41 4.43 -0.96 -8.40
CA LYS A 41 3.88 -1.40 -7.12
C LYS A 41 2.69 -0.54 -6.69
N LEU A 42 1.74 -1.17 -6.01
CA LEU A 42 0.74 -0.44 -5.22
C LEU A 42 1.43 0.21 -4.03
N LEU A 43 0.92 1.38 -3.61
CA LEU A 43 1.43 2.07 -2.45
C LEU A 43 1.29 1.21 -1.19
N ALA A 44 0.23 0.40 -1.08
CA ALA A 44 0.09 -0.65 -0.06
C ALA A 44 1.32 -1.57 0.02
N GLN A 45 1.80 -2.05 -1.14
CA GLN A 45 2.96 -2.95 -1.20
C GLN A 45 4.24 -2.24 -0.75
N VAL A 46 4.34 -0.94 -1.00
CA VAL A 46 5.47 -0.12 -0.55
C VAL A 46 5.41 0.12 0.96
N VAL A 47 4.27 0.59 1.47
CA VAL A 47 4.04 0.88 2.89
C VAL A 47 4.32 -0.34 3.76
N TYR A 48 3.67 -1.46 3.44
CA TYR A 48 3.74 -2.67 4.27
C TYR A 48 4.96 -3.53 3.96
N GLY A 49 5.42 -3.54 2.71
CA GLY A 49 6.62 -4.28 2.31
C GLY A 49 7.89 -3.63 2.85
N TYR A 50 7.99 -2.30 2.78
CA TYR A 50 9.22 -1.59 3.15
C TYR A 50 9.15 -0.84 4.47
N GLU A 51 8.00 -0.88 5.17
CA GLU A 51 7.79 -0.22 6.47
C GLU A 51 8.09 1.29 6.37
N VAL A 52 7.49 1.94 5.37
CA VAL A 52 7.55 3.38 5.14
C VAL A 52 6.16 4.00 5.25
N VAL A 53 6.09 5.29 5.56
CA VAL A 53 4.83 6.02 5.64
C VAL A 53 4.81 7.10 4.55
N PRO A 54 3.96 6.98 3.52
CA PRO A 54 3.85 8.00 2.49
C PRO A 54 3.15 9.24 3.06
N ILE A 55 3.76 10.40 2.88
CA ILE A 55 3.20 11.66 3.38
C ILE A 55 2.68 12.55 2.26
N ALA A 56 3.25 12.42 1.07
CA ALA A 56 2.80 13.16 -0.10
C ALA A 56 3.10 12.41 -1.40
N TYR A 57 2.22 12.57 -2.38
CA TYR A 57 2.35 12.01 -3.72
C TYR A 57 1.90 13.08 -4.74
N PRO A 58 2.84 13.87 -5.28
CA PRO A 58 2.62 14.64 -6.48
C PRO A 58 2.65 13.67 -7.68
N SER A 59 1.48 13.39 -8.24
CA SER A 59 1.41 12.55 -9.45
C SER A 59 1.97 13.31 -10.64
N HIS A 60 2.62 12.61 -11.57
CA HIS A 60 3.02 13.22 -12.82
C HIS A 60 1.83 13.57 -13.71
N ALA A 61 0.78 12.74 -13.69
CA ALA A 61 -0.41 12.91 -14.53
C ALA A 61 -1.39 13.96 -13.98
N ASP A 62 -1.35 14.19 -12.67
CA ASP A 62 -2.24 15.10 -11.96
C ASP A 62 -1.39 16.04 -11.08
N ALA A 63 -1.31 17.31 -11.50
CA ALA A 63 -0.47 18.32 -10.87
C ALA A 63 -0.87 18.66 -9.41
N HIS A 64 -1.93 18.05 -8.90
CA HIS A 64 -2.35 18.19 -7.51
C HIS A 64 -1.53 17.33 -6.55
N LEU A 65 -1.00 17.97 -5.51
CA LEU A 65 -0.34 17.31 -4.38
C LEU A 65 -1.37 16.53 -3.56
N LYS A 66 -1.24 15.21 -3.50
CA LYS A 66 -2.03 14.36 -2.59
C LYS A 66 -1.27 14.17 -1.28
N LEU A 67 -1.77 14.73 -0.19
CA LEU A 67 -1.26 14.47 1.16
C LEU A 67 -1.88 13.20 1.72
N MET A 68 -1.09 12.39 2.43
CA MET A 68 -1.51 11.07 2.94
C MET A 68 -2.21 10.24 1.84
N PRO A 69 -1.49 9.95 0.73
CA PRO A 69 -2.06 9.26 -0.42
C PRO A 69 -2.68 7.92 -0.05
N SER A 70 -3.70 7.52 -0.80
CA SER A 70 -4.39 6.24 -0.60
C SER A 70 -3.52 5.06 -1.05
N ASP A 71 -3.61 3.96 -0.31
CA ASP A 71 -2.82 2.74 -0.49
C ASP A 71 -3.08 2.02 -1.83
N ASP A 72 -4.20 2.30 -2.49
CA ASP A 72 -4.61 1.74 -3.80
C ASP A 72 -3.96 2.44 -5.01
N ILE A 73 -3.13 3.47 -4.79
CA ILE A 73 -2.39 4.14 -5.86
C ILE A 73 -1.28 3.23 -6.37
N ARG A 74 -1.21 3.05 -7.69
CA ARG A 74 -0.11 2.34 -8.37
C ARG A 74 0.94 3.33 -8.87
N LEU A 75 2.18 3.18 -8.40
CA LEU A 75 3.29 4.06 -8.77
C LEU A 75 3.67 3.88 -10.24
N GLN A 76 3.70 4.99 -10.99
CA GLN A 76 4.07 5.05 -12.40
C GLN A 76 5.38 5.81 -12.59
N VAL A 77 6.05 5.54 -13.71
CA VAL A 77 7.26 6.27 -14.10
C VAL A 77 6.96 7.78 -14.19
N GLY A 78 7.84 8.60 -13.60
CA GLY A 78 7.73 10.05 -13.54
C GLY A 78 7.00 10.57 -12.30
N ASP A 79 6.29 9.71 -11.56
CA ASP A 79 5.68 10.10 -10.29
C ASP A 79 6.73 10.47 -9.25
N ARG A 80 6.30 11.26 -8.26
CA ARG A 80 7.10 11.55 -7.07
C ARG A 80 6.40 10.99 -5.84
N LEU A 81 7.19 10.45 -4.92
CA LEU A 81 6.69 9.94 -3.65
C LEU A 81 7.54 10.48 -2.52
N ILE A 82 6.91 11.17 -1.57
CA ILE A 82 7.57 11.63 -0.36
C ILE A 82 7.17 10.71 0.78
N VAL A 83 8.16 10.09 1.42
CA VAL A 83 7.96 9.13 2.52
C VAL A 83 8.68 9.56 3.80
N LEU A 84 8.09 9.17 4.92
CA LEU A 84 8.80 9.02 6.18
C LEU A 84 9.33 7.60 6.28
N ALA A 85 10.63 7.49 6.51
CA ALA A 85 11.30 6.20 6.52
C ALA A 85 12.41 6.17 7.56
N THR A 86 12.75 4.97 7.98
CA THR A 86 13.97 4.70 8.73
C THR A 86 15.08 4.36 7.74
N ILE A 87 16.34 4.43 8.16
CA ILE A 87 17.47 3.98 7.32
C ILE A 87 17.28 2.52 6.88
N GLN A 88 16.76 1.67 7.77
CA GLN A 88 16.51 0.26 7.46
C GLN A 88 15.41 0.11 6.40
N SER A 89 14.35 0.92 6.48
CA SER A 89 13.27 0.94 5.50
C SER A 89 13.79 1.34 4.11
N LEU A 90 14.61 2.39 4.03
CA LEU A 90 15.23 2.82 2.77
C LEU A 90 16.14 1.74 2.19
N GLN A 91 16.97 1.09 3.01
CA GLN A 91 17.83 -0.03 2.56
C GLN A 91 17.03 -1.17 1.94
N LYS A 92 15.87 -1.51 2.51
CA LYS A 92 15.00 -2.55 1.94
C LYS A 92 14.46 -2.15 0.56
N ILE A 93 14.11 -0.87 0.37
CA ILE A 93 13.70 -0.32 -0.92
C ILE A 93 14.85 -0.46 -1.92
N GLU A 94 16.04 0.04 -1.58
CA GLU A 94 17.20 0.01 -2.48
C GLU A 94 17.61 -1.42 -2.89
N TRP A 95 17.50 -2.38 -1.97
CA TRP A 95 17.82 -3.77 -2.27
C TRP A 95 16.67 -4.53 -2.93
N GLY A 96 15.46 -3.94 -3.00
CA GLY A 96 14.26 -4.62 -3.47
C GLY A 96 13.87 -5.84 -2.63
N ILE A 97 14.22 -5.84 -1.34
CA ILE A 97 13.97 -6.95 -0.41
C ILE A 97 12.84 -6.54 0.55
N PRO A 98 11.57 -6.79 0.19
CA PRO A 98 10.45 -6.47 1.06
C PRO A 98 10.46 -7.34 2.32
N THR A 99 9.93 -6.78 3.40
CA THR A 99 9.54 -7.52 4.59
C THR A 99 8.55 -8.61 4.20
N PRO A 100 8.71 -9.85 4.69
CA PRO A 100 7.79 -10.94 4.36
C PRO A 100 6.34 -10.53 4.59
N PRO A 101 5.42 -10.85 3.66
CA PRO A 101 4.04 -10.46 3.81
C PRO A 101 3.48 -11.08 5.08
N ARG A 102 2.87 -10.23 5.91
CA ARG A 102 2.06 -10.72 7.01
C ARG A 102 0.90 -11.51 6.40
N ARG A 103 0.63 -12.71 6.92
CA ARG A 103 -0.52 -13.52 6.48
C ARG A 103 -1.78 -12.99 7.14
N TRP A 104 -2.70 -12.50 6.33
CA TRP A 104 -3.94 -11.92 6.80
C TRP A 104 -5.13 -12.80 6.42
N GLN A 105 -6.12 -12.84 7.30
CA GLN A 105 -7.37 -13.54 7.05
C GLN A 105 -8.42 -12.51 6.67
N LEU A 106 -9.10 -12.72 5.54
CA LEU A 106 -10.16 -11.83 5.09
C LEU A 106 -11.51 -12.38 5.53
N GLN A 107 -12.27 -11.56 6.25
CA GLN A 107 -13.66 -11.87 6.57
C GLN A 107 -14.55 -11.01 5.68
N ALA A 108 -15.38 -11.65 4.87
CA ALA A 108 -16.32 -11.00 3.97
C ALA A 108 -17.69 -11.67 4.10
N LEU A 109 -18.74 -10.85 4.07
CA LEU A 109 -20.11 -11.34 3.96
C LEU A 109 -20.42 -11.61 2.48
N LYS A 110 -21.27 -12.61 2.21
CA LYS A 110 -21.70 -12.91 0.84
C LYS A 110 -22.39 -11.67 0.23
N PRO A 111 -21.99 -11.21 -0.96
CA PRO A 111 -22.65 -10.10 -1.64
C PRO A 111 -24.11 -10.43 -1.97
N LEU A 112 -25.02 -9.44 -1.84
CA LEU A 112 -26.47 -9.66 -2.01
C LEU A 112 -26.89 -10.09 -3.42
N ASN A 113 -26.06 -9.82 -4.43
CA ASN A 113 -26.34 -10.16 -5.82
C ASN A 113 -25.03 -10.32 -6.61
N THR A 114 -25.18 -10.79 -7.85
CA THR A 114 -24.06 -11.00 -8.78
C THR A 114 -23.30 -9.72 -9.06
N GLY A 115 -23.98 -8.58 -9.23
CA GLY A 115 -23.35 -7.27 -9.42
C GLY A 115 -22.41 -6.89 -8.27
N ALA A 116 -22.88 -7.01 -7.03
CA ALA A 116 -22.09 -6.76 -5.84
C ALA A 116 -20.89 -7.73 -5.69
N THR A 117 -21.00 -8.94 -6.25
CA THR A 117 -19.88 -9.90 -6.29
C THR A 117 -18.79 -9.46 -7.27
N TYR A 118 -19.19 -8.95 -8.45
CA TYR A 118 -18.24 -8.39 -9.43
C TYR A 118 -17.56 -7.14 -8.90
N ASP A 119 -18.31 -6.22 -8.30
CA ASP A 119 -17.78 -4.98 -7.73
C ASP A 119 -16.81 -5.26 -6.58
N ALA A 120 -17.15 -6.21 -5.70
CA ALA A 120 -16.27 -6.66 -4.64
C ALA A 120 -14.99 -7.31 -5.19
N GLY A 121 -15.08 -8.11 -6.26
CA GLY A 121 -13.91 -8.70 -6.91
C GLY A 121 -12.97 -7.64 -7.52
N ASN A 122 -13.53 -6.62 -8.18
CA ASN A 122 -12.74 -5.50 -8.71
C ASN A 122 -12.11 -4.66 -7.58
N THR A 123 -12.86 -4.44 -6.50
CA THR A 123 -12.35 -3.71 -5.33
C THR A 123 -11.20 -4.47 -4.69
N LEU A 124 -11.33 -5.79 -4.55
CA LEU A 124 -10.32 -6.67 -3.98
C LEU A 124 -9.04 -6.67 -4.81
N GLU A 125 -9.14 -6.76 -6.14
CA GLU A 125 -8.00 -6.63 -7.06
C GLU A 125 -7.27 -5.29 -6.83
N SER A 126 -8.00 -4.18 -6.88
CA SER A 126 -7.45 -2.84 -6.71
C SER A 126 -6.68 -2.64 -5.40
N ILE A 127 -7.22 -3.13 -4.28
CA ILE A 127 -6.61 -2.89 -2.95
C ILE A 127 -5.52 -3.89 -2.58
N SER A 128 -5.53 -5.10 -3.15
CA SER A 128 -4.58 -6.16 -2.80
C SER A 128 -3.47 -6.32 -3.83
N GLY A 129 -3.69 -5.86 -5.06
CA GLY A 129 -2.80 -6.07 -6.19
C GLY A 129 -2.70 -7.52 -6.64
N CYS A 130 -3.64 -8.38 -6.24
CA CYS A 130 -3.76 -9.74 -6.79
C CYS A 130 -4.34 -9.72 -8.20
N GLU A 131 -4.27 -10.83 -8.91
CA GLU A 131 -4.89 -10.93 -10.23
C GLU A 131 -6.41 -10.86 -10.12
N LEU A 132 -7.06 -10.16 -11.06
CA LEU A 132 -8.53 -10.03 -11.07
C LEU A 132 -9.24 -11.39 -11.09
N SER A 133 -8.64 -12.37 -11.76
CA SER A 133 -9.14 -13.74 -11.80
C SER A 133 -9.13 -14.40 -10.43
N GLU A 134 -8.06 -14.21 -9.64
CA GLU A 134 -7.91 -14.70 -8.28
C GLU A 134 -8.89 -13.99 -7.33
N ALA A 135 -9.02 -12.67 -7.45
CA ALA A 135 -9.95 -11.87 -6.66
C ALA A 135 -11.41 -12.34 -6.86
N ARG A 136 -11.82 -12.53 -8.12
CA ARG A 136 -13.17 -13.02 -8.45
C ARG A 136 -13.38 -14.47 -8.03
N ALA A 137 -12.38 -15.33 -8.20
CA ALA A 137 -12.44 -16.71 -7.74
C ALA A 137 -12.53 -16.80 -6.22
N PHE A 138 -11.90 -15.89 -5.48
CA PHE A 138 -12.07 -15.77 -4.04
C PHE A 138 -13.50 -15.38 -3.66
N MET A 139 -14.04 -14.32 -4.27
CA MET A 139 -15.41 -13.86 -4.01
C MET A 139 -16.46 -14.94 -4.30
N ASN A 140 -16.26 -15.74 -5.35
CA ASN A 140 -17.16 -16.84 -5.72
C ASN A 140 -17.07 -18.05 -4.78
N ARG A 141 -15.98 -18.19 -4.02
CA ARG A 141 -15.79 -19.28 -3.05
C ARG A 141 -16.30 -18.95 -1.65
N LEU A 142 -16.78 -17.73 -1.42
CA LEU A 142 -17.30 -17.34 -0.10
C LEU A 142 -18.53 -18.21 0.25
N PRO A 143 -18.56 -18.82 1.45
CA PRO A 143 -19.67 -19.70 1.82
C PRO A 143 -21.00 -18.97 1.89
N GLU A 144 -22.09 -19.71 1.66
CA GLU A 144 -23.45 -19.16 1.58
C GLU A 144 -23.99 -18.59 2.88
N ASN A 145 -23.47 -19.03 4.02
CA ASN A 145 -23.86 -18.59 5.36
C ASN A 145 -22.72 -18.86 6.35
N SER A 146 -21.61 -18.14 6.24
CA SER A 146 -20.56 -18.29 7.24
C SER A 146 -20.10 -16.94 7.79
N ASP A 147 -20.20 -16.81 9.12
CA ASP A 147 -19.36 -15.91 9.91
C ASP A 147 -17.87 -16.34 9.87
N ALA A 148 -17.54 -17.45 9.19
CA ALA A 148 -16.19 -17.99 9.10
C ALA A 148 -15.34 -17.30 8.01
N PRO A 149 -14.04 -17.07 8.26
CA PRO A 149 -13.16 -16.33 7.35
C PRO A 149 -12.80 -17.13 6.09
N GLY A 150 -12.71 -16.44 4.95
CA GLY A 150 -12.10 -16.96 3.73
C GLY A 150 -10.60 -16.69 3.75
N LEU A 151 -9.78 -17.69 3.41
CA LEU A 151 -8.33 -17.51 3.34
C LEU A 151 -7.91 -17.05 1.95
N MET A 152 -7.22 -15.91 1.88
CA MET A 152 -6.53 -15.44 0.68
C MET A 152 -5.15 -14.95 1.07
N ASP A 153 -4.11 -15.49 0.43
CA ASP A 153 -2.75 -15.00 0.60
C ASP A 153 -2.61 -13.70 -0.21
N SER A 154 -2.77 -12.56 0.48
CA SER A 154 -2.56 -11.23 -0.11
C SER A 154 -1.14 -10.73 0.19
N PRO A 155 -0.36 -10.29 -0.82
CA PRO A 155 1.01 -9.79 -0.63
C PRO A 155 1.09 -8.42 0.07
N SER A 156 0.01 -7.64 0.08
CA SER A 156 -0.11 -6.38 0.82
C SER A 156 -1.43 -6.37 1.58
N MET A 157 -1.42 -6.00 2.87
CA MET A 157 -2.61 -6.21 3.69
C MET A 157 -3.80 -5.36 3.23
N ILE A 158 -4.94 -6.05 3.13
CA ILE A 158 -6.30 -5.54 3.26
C ILE A 158 -6.63 -5.32 4.76
N THR A 159 -6.20 -4.19 5.35
CA THR A 159 -6.76 -3.68 6.64
C THR A 159 -7.78 -2.59 6.38
N ARG A 160 -8.45 -2.66 5.23
CA ARG A 160 -9.84 -2.26 5.17
C ARG A 160 -10.64 -3.51 5.42
N ARG A 161 -11.30 -3.56 6.58
CA ARG A 161 -12.45 -4.45 6.79
C ARG A 161 -13.36 -4.23 5.57
N LEU A 162 -13.32 -5.14 4.60
CA LEU A 162 -14.24 -5.15 3.46
C LEU A 162 -15.61 -5.54 4.01
N ILE A 163 -16.25 -4.62 4.73
CA ILE A 163 -17.67 -4.68 4.96
C ILE A 163 -18.28 -4.29 3.61
N CYS A 164 -18.57 -5.27 2.77
CA CYS A 164 -19.58 -5.11 1.71
C CYS A 164 -20.92 -4.87 2.40
N SER A 165 -21.13 -3.66 2.91
CA SER A 165 -22.42 -3.19 3.37
C SER A 165 -23.18 -2.76 2.14
N ALA A 166 -24.18 -3.55 1.77
CA ALA A 166 -25.23 -3.12 0.87
C ALA A 166 -26.06 -2.04 1.55
N ASN A 167 -25.57 -0.80 1.53
CA ASN A 167 -26.41 0.38 1.48
C ASN A 167 -25.55 1.59 1.15
N SER A 168 -26.05 2.34 0.17
CA SER A 168 -25.78 3.76 0.01
C SER A 168 -25.59 4.48 1.36
N ALA A 169 -24.55 5.30 1.42
CA ALA A 169 -24.23 6.32 2.43
C ALA A 169 -23.16 5.96 3.49
N ASN A 170 -22.08 6.73 3.40
CA ASN A 170 -21.08 7.08 4.41
C ASN A 170 -20.12 5.98 4.89
N TYR A 171 -18.88 6.10 4.41
CA TYR A 171 -17.71 5.37 4.90
C TYR A 171 -17.02 6.20 5.99
N TYR A 172 -16.98 5.70 7.23
CA TYR A 172 -16.05 6.20 8.24
C TYR A 172 -14.93 5.18 8.46
N LEU A 173 -13.70 5.67 8.29
CA LEU A 173 -12.47 5.00 8.67
C LEU A 173 -12.25 5.24 10.16
N PHE A 174 -12.09 4.18 10.95
CA PHE A 174 -11.40 4.29 12.23
C PHE A 174 -10.09 3.52 12.16
N SER A 175 -9.03 4.26 12.49
CA SER A 175 -7.63 3.89 12.67
C SER A 175 -7.42 2.69 13.59
#